data_AF-A0AAP6RKU0-F1
#
_entry.id   AF-A0AAP6RKU0-F1
#
_cell.length_a   1.000
_cell.length_b   1.000
_cell.length_c   1.000
_cell.angle_alpha   90.00
_cell.angle_beta   90.00
_cell.angle_gamma   90.00
#
_symmetry.space_group_name_H-M   'P 1'
#
loop_
_entity.id
_entity.type
_entity.pdbx_description
1 polymer ?
#
loop_
_entity_poly.entity_id
_entity_poly.type
_entity_poly.pdbx_seq_one_letter_code
_entity_poly.pdbx_strand_id
1 'polypeptide(L)'
;MKIWIENRIGYLEGYSTMEQPDNVELEVKKEPFDFMNWRYDGAQLIHDPENAPQPEPTPPTDIEVLQAENAELKQLNSKLMVNDVNLKKELSEVTKKADNFAQISAKSMLAINQLTNQVKEINEKLAEGVE
;
A
#
# COMPACT_ATOMS: atom_id res chain seq x y z
N MET A 1 36.20 -40.87 15.53
CA MET A 1 36.86 -39.89 16.42
C MET A 1 36.01 -39.73 17.67
N LYS A 2 36.63 -39.53 18.82
CA LYS A 2 35.91 -39.30 20.08
C LYS A 2 35.68 -37.80 20.27
N ILE A 3 34.46 -37.44 20.63
CA ILE A 3 34.08 -36.09 21.00
C ILE A 3 33.28 -36.11 22.29
N TRP A 4 33.30 -35.00 23.02
CA TRP A 4 32.53 -34.80 24.23
C TRP A 4 31.55 -33.64 24.02
N ILE A 5 30.26 -33.91 24.19
CA ILE A 5 29.19 -32.92 24.00
C ILE A 5 28.37 -32.78 25.28
N GLU A 6 27.70 -31.64 25.45
CA GLU A 6 26.73 -31.49 26.54
C GLU A 6 25.63 -32.56 26.42
N ASN A 7 25.20 -33.12 27.55
CA ASN A 7 24.08 -34.06 27.59
C ASN A 7 22.73 -33.35 27.42
N ARG A 8 22.52 -32.73 26.25
CA ARG A 8 21.32 -31.97 25.92
C ARG A 8 20.78 -32.42 24.57
N ILE A 9 19.60 -33.04 24.57
CA ILE A 9 18.88 -33.39 23.34
C ILE A 9 18.61 -32.10 22.56
N GLY A 10 19.00 -32.06 21.29
CA GLY A 10 18.90 -30.87 20.46
C GLY A 10 20.01 -30.76 19.43
N TYR A 11 20.10 -29.59 18.80
CA TYR A 11 21.19 -29.29 17.88
C TYR A 11 22.51 -29.18 18.64
N LEU A 12 23.58 -29.58 17.97
CA LEU A 12 24.92 -29.45 18.52
C LEU A 12 25.22 -27.96 18.72
N GLU A 13 25.61 -27.56 19.93
CA GLU A 13 26.04 -26.19 20.23
C GLU A 13 27.58 -26.09 20.24
N GLY A 14 28.27 -27.22 20.40
CA GLY A 14 29.71 -27.34 20.38
C GLY A 14 30.17 -28.72 20.86
N TYR A 15 31.45 -29.04 20.67
CA TYR A 15 32.06 -30.26 21.18
C TYR A 15 33.51 -30.03 21.61
N SER A 16 34.01 -30.89 22.49
CA SER A 16 35.43 -30.98 22.83
C SER A 16 36.05 -32.22 22.21
N THR A 17 37.33 -32.16 21.82
CA THR A 17 38.15 -33.32 21.45
C THR A 17 38.96 -33.86 22.61
N MET A 18 38.87 -33.23 23.78
CA MET A 18 39.46 -33.65 25.04
C MET A 18 38.37 -34.15 25.99
N GLU A 19 38.73 -35.09 26.86
CA GLU A 19 37.82 -35.64 27.87
C GLU A 19 37.24 -34.53 28.76
N GLN A 20 35.93 -34.58 28.99
CA GLN A 20 35.18 -33.64 29.80
C GLN A 20 34.32 -34.45 30.79
N PRO A 21 34.55 -34.35 32.12
CA PRO A 21 33.90 -35.19 33.12
C PRO A 21 32.38 -35.12 33.15
N ASP A 22 31.81 -33.98 32.78
CA ASP A 22 30.36 -33.72 32.84
C ASP A 22 29.64 -33.88 31.48
N ASN A 23 30.38 -34.25 30.43
CA ASN A 23 29.85 -34.39 29.06
C ASN A 23 29.75 -35.85 28.62
N VAL A 24 28.92 -36.09 27.59
CA VAL A 24 28.76 -37.42 26.98
C VAL A 24 29.87 -37.66 25.97
N GLU A 25 30.61 -38.76 26.14
CA GLU A 25 31.55 -39.27 25.13
C GLU A 25 30.77 -39.92 23.98
N LEU A 26 31.02 -39.48 22.75
CA LEU A 26 30.48 -40.06 21.53
C LEU A 26 31.60 -40.37 20.54
N GLU A 27 31.51 -41.54 19.90
CA GLU A 27 32.37 -41.87 18.76
C GLU A 27 31.66 -41.54 17.45
N VAL A 28 32.16 -40.52 16.74
CA VAL A 28 31.61 -40.06 15.46
C VAL A 28 32.51 -40.45 14.29
N LYS A 29 31.91 -40.78 13.14
CA LYS A 29 32.65 -41.17 11.92
C LYS A 29 33.19 -39.98 11.14
N LYS A 30 32.53 -38.82 11.26
CA LYS A 30 32.87 -37.56 10.61
C LYS A 30 32.85 -36.44 11.63
N GLU A 31 33.79 -35.51 11.50
CA GLU A 31 33.86 -34.33 12.35
C GLU A 31 32.67 -33.38 12.07
N PRO A 32 31.91 -32.97 13.10
CA PRO A 32 30.72 -32.15 12.93
C PRO A 32 31.08 -30.65 12.91
N PHE A 33 31.64 -30.17 11.79
CA PHE A 33 31.99 -28.75 11.60
C PHE A 33 30.76 -27.84 11.42
N ASP A 34 29.64 -28.40 10.99
CA ASP A 34 28.39 -27.74 10.66
C ASP A 34 27.34 -28.00 11.75
N PHE A 35 27.58 -27.46 12.95
CA PHE A 35 26.83 -27.80 14.17
C PHE A 35 25.30 -27.85 14.04
N MET A 36 24.69 -26.89 13.32
CA MET A 36 23.24 -26.82 13.12
C MET A 36 22.65 -27.95 12.26
N ASN A 37 23.50 -28.70 11.56
CA ASN A 37 23.11 -29.89 10.80
C ASN A 37 23.29 -31.17 11.61
N TRP A 38 23.72 -31.10 12.87
CA TRP A 38 23.89 -32.25 13.74
C TRP A 38 22.97 -32.15 14.94
N ARG A 39 22.24 -33.23 15.21
CA ARG A 39 21.28 -33.33 16.31
C ARG A 39 21.65 -34.49 17.21
N TYR A 40 21.77 -34.23 18.50
CA TYR A 40 21.90 -35.27 19.52
C TYR A 40 20.51 -35.75 19.95
N ASP A 41 20.25 -37.05 19.85
CA ASP A 41 18.97 -37.67 20.21
C ASP A 41 18.93 -38.29 21.62
N GLY A 42 20.01 -38.15 22.39
CA GLY A 42 20.19 -38.79 23.69
C GLY A 42 21.01 -40.08 23.65
N ALA A 43 21.33 -40.59 22.45
CA ALA A 43 22.18 -41.77 22.27
C ALA A 43 23.32 -41.52 21.26
N GLN A 44 23.05 -40.79 20.17
CA GLN A 44 23.99 -40.58 19.08
C GLN A 44 23.80 -39.21 18.43
N LEU A 45 24.84 -38.79 17.70
CA LEU A 45 24.80 -37.58 16.89
C LEU A 45 24.37 -37.93 15.46
N ILE A 46 23.25 -37.35 15.02
CA ILE A 46 22.64 -37.59 13.71
C ILE A 46 22.90 -36.38 12.80
N HIS A 47 23.42 -36.61 11.60
CA HIS A 47 23.53 -35.56 10.57
C HIS A 47 22.18 -35.43 9.87
N ASP A 48 21.49 -34.32 10.09
CA ASP A 48 20.14 -34.03 9.62
C ASP A 48 20.04 -32.58 9.07
N PRO A 49 20.65 -32.32 7.90
CA PRO A 49 20.63 -30.99 7.29
C PRO A 49 19.24 -30.60 6.77
N GLU A 50 18.34 -31.54 6.54
CA GLU A 50 16.99 -31.26 6.03
C GLU A 50 16.09 -30.60 7.09
N ASN A 51 16.33 -30.91 8.37
CA ASN A 51 15.58 -30.33 9.48
C ASN A 51 16.34 -29.19 10.20
N ALA A 52 17.52 -28.81 9.73
CA ALA A 52 18.32 -27.76 10.34
C ALA A 52 17.52 -26.45 10.52
N PRO A 53 17.73 -25.71 11.63
CA PRO A 53 17.05 -24.45 11.85
C PRO A 53 17.31 -23.50 10.68
N GLN A 54 16.24 -23.00 10.07
CA GLN A 54 16.38 -21.95 9.07
C GLN A 54 16.80 -20.66 9.76
N PRO A 55 17.70 -19.86 9.16
CA PRO A 55 18.02 -18.55 9.69
C PRO A 55 16.73 -17.73 9.79
N GLU A 56 16.60 -16.96 10.87
CA GLU A 56 15.49 -16.03 10.97
C GLU A 56 15.51 -15.08 9.76
N PRO A 57 14.36 -14.80 9.14
CA PRO A 57 14.30 -13.85 8.04
C PRO A 57 14.85 -12.51 8.53
N THR A 58 15.82 -11.97 7.80
CA THR A 58 16.35 -10.64 8.11
C THR A 58 15.22 -9.62 8.00
N PRO A 59 15.02 -8.78 9.03
CA PRO A 59 14.10 -7.65 8.92
C PRO A 59 14.46 -6.80 7.69
N PRO A 60 13.46 -6.20 7.02
CA PRO A 60 13.72 -5.31 5.91
C PRO A 60 14.65 -4.17 6.36
N THR A 61 15.60 -3.86 5.50
CA THR A 61 16.52 -2.75 5.72
C THR A 61 15.78 -1.41 5.60
N ASP A 62 16.30 -0.37 6.24
CA ASP A 62 15.74 0.99 6.12
C ASP A 62 15.63 1.42 4.65
N ILE A 63 16.54 0.97 3.79
CA ILE A 63 16.54 1.26 2.35
C ILE A 63 15.32 0.63 1.68
N GLU A 64 15.00 -0.63 1.98
CA GLU A 64 13.84 -1.34 1.41
C GLU A 64 12.53 -0.70 1.86
N VAL A 65 12.44 -0.30 3.13
CA VAL A 65 11.27 0.43 3.66
C VAL A 65 11.10 1.77 2.93
N LEU A 66 12.17 2.57 2.82
CA LEU A 66 12.15 3.85 2.12
C LEU A 66 11.81 3.71 0.62
N GLN A 67 12.23 2.61 -0.02
CA GLN A 67 11.86 2.34 -1.41
C GLN A 67 10.37 2.02 -1.55
N ALA A 68 9.80 1.24 -0.63
CA ALA A 68 8.38 0.94 -0.60
C ALA A 68 7.55 2.23 -0.38
N GLU A 69 7.90 3.04 0.62
CA GLU A 69 7.23 4.32 0.89
C GLU A 69 7.31 5.28 -0.31
N ASN A 70 8.46 5.36 -0.97
CA ASN A 70 8.62 6.18 -2.18
C ASN A 70 7.77 5.68 -3.35
N ALA A 71 7.59 4.35 -3.49
CA ALA A 71 6.72 3.79 -4.51
C ALA A 71 5.25 4.16 -4.26
N GLU A 72 4.81 4.07 -3.01
CA GLU A 72 3.47 4.48 -2.59
C GLU A 72 3.22 5.98 -2.82
N LEU A 73 4.19 6.83 -2.44
CA LEU A 73 4.11 8.27 -2.67
C LEU A 73 4.02 8.62 -4.16
N LYS A 74 4.81 7.96 -5.02
CA LYS A 74 4.74 8.15 -6.48
C LYS A 74 3.37 7.76 -7.04
N GLN A 75 2.80 6.66 -6.55
CA GLN A 75 1.48 6.21 -6.96
C GLN A 75 0.40 7.21 -6.52
N LEU A 76 0.45 7.69 -5.28
CA LEU A 76 -0.48 8.68 -4.75
C LEU A 76 -0.39 9.99 -5.53
N ASN A 77 0.82 10.49 -5.77
CA ASN A 77 1.05 11.71 -6.54
C ASN A 77 0.47 11.60 -7.97
N SER A 78 0.61 10.44 -8.61
CA SER A 78 0.03 10.19 -9.93
C SER A 78 -1.50 10.23 -9.90
N LYS A 79 -2.14 9.65 -8.87
CA LYS A 79 -3.61 9.72 -8.69
C LYS A 79 -4.08 11.16 -8.47
N LEU A 80 -3.36 11.94 -7.67
CA LEU A 80 -3.69 13.34 -7.40
C LEU A 80 -3.60 14.20 -8.67
N MET A 81 -2.58 13.99 -9.50
CA MET A 81 -2.44 14.71 -10.77
C MET A 81 -3.60 14.41 -11.74
N VAL A 82 -4.04 13.16 -11.84
CA VAL A 82 -5.21 12.80 -12.65
C VAL A 82 -6.49 13.45 -12.11
N ASN A 83 -6.65 13.48 -10.79
CA ASN A 83 -7.80 14.11 -10.15
C ASN A 83 -7.84 15.62 -10.43
N ASP A 84 -6.70 16.32 -10.31
CA ASP A 84 -6.58 17.75 -10.63
C ASP A 84 -6.99 18.06 -12.07
N VAL A 85 -6.58 17.24 -13.04
CA VAL A 85 -6.99 17.39 -14.45
C VAL A 85 -8.50 17.21 -14.62
N ASN A 86 -9.09 16.21 -13.96
CA ASN A 86 -10.54 15.97 -14.03
C ASN A 86 -11.33 17.13 -13.40
N LEU A 87 -10.91 17.62 -12.23
CA LEU A 87 -11.54 18.77 -11.59
C LEU A 87 -11.47 20.03 -12.44
N LYS A 88 -10.34 20.29 -13.10
CA LYS A 88 -10.20 21.41 -14.05
C LYS A 88 -11.14 21.29 -15.23
N LYS A 89 -11.35 20.07 -15.74
CA LYS A 89 -12.30 19.79 -16.82
C LYS A 89 -13.74 20.05 -16.36
N GLU A 90 -14.13 19.49 -15.22
CA GLU A 90 -15.46 19.69 -14.63
C GLU A 90 -15.75 21.18 -14.38
N LEU A 91 -14.78 21.92 -13.84
CA LEU A 91 -14.88 23.35 -13.62
C LEU A 91 -15.11 24.12 -14.93
N SER A 92 -14.42 23.74 -16.01
CA SER A 92 -14.63 24.34 -17.33
C SER A 92 -16.05 24.08 -17.85
N GLU A 93 -16.57 22.86 -17.69
CA GLU A 93 -17.92 22.50 -18.10
C GLU A 93 -18.99 23.25 -17.29
N VAL A 94 -18.80 23.36 -15.97
CA VAL A 94 -19.71 24.12 -15.09
C VAL A 94 -19.71 25.60 -15.44
N THR A 95 -18.54 26.19 -15.68
CA THR A 95 -18.42 27.59 -16.12
C THR A 95 -19.19 27.83 -17.42
N LYS A 96 -19.03 26.97 -18.43
CA LYS A 96 -19.78 27.07 -19.69
C LYS A 96 -21.29 26.98 -19.49
N LYS A 97 -21.75 26.09 -18.60
CA LYS A 97 -23.17 25.99 -18.26
C LYS A 97 -23.66 27.27 -17.59
N ALA A 98 -22.91 27.82 -16.65
CA ALA A 98 -23.24 29.08 -15.98
C ALA A 98 -23.37 30.24 -16.98
N ASP A 99 -22.44 30.37 -17.93
CA ASP A 99 -22.49 31.37 -19.00
C ASP A 99 -23.73 31.21 -19.88
N ASN A 100 -24.05 29.98 -20.27
CA ASN A 100 -25.26 29.69 -21.05
C ASN A 100 -26.54 30.07 -20.27
N PHE A 101 -26.60 29.76 -18.97
CA PHE A 101 -27.73 30.16 -18.12
C PHE A 101 -27.85 31.68 -18.04
N ALA A 102 -26.74 32.41 -17.87
CA ALA A 102 -26.75 33.87 -17.86
C ALA A 102 -27.27 34.44 -19.19
N GLN A 103 -26.85 33.88 -20.33
CA GLN A 103 -27.35 34.28 -21.65
C GLN A 103 -28.84 34.02 -21.83
N ILE A 104 -29.33 32.84 -21.41
CA ILE A 104 -30.76 32.51 -21.47
C ILE A 104 -31.55 33.49 -20.59
N SER A 105 -31.10 33.72 -19.36
CA SER A 105 -31.74 34.65 -18.42
C SER A 105 -31.84 36.06 -19.02
N ALA A 106 -30.78 36.56 -19.64
CA ALA A 106 -30.79 37.87 -20.29
C ALA A 106 -31.80 37.93 -21.45
N LYS A 107 -31.83 36.90 -22.31
CA LYS A 107 -32.81 36.81 -23.40
C LYS A 107 -34.26 36.76 -22.90
N SER A 108 -34.51 35.98 -21.84
CA SER A 108 -35.83 35.90 -21.22
C SER A 108 -36.27 37.24 -20.63
N MET A 109 -35.38 37.98 -19.97
CA MET A 109 -35.70 39.33 -19.47
C MET A 109 -36.09 40.29 -20.60
N LEU A 110 -35.35 40.26 -21.72
CA LEU A 110 -35.69 41.08 -22.89
C LEU A 110 -37.07 40.72 -23.45
N ALA A 111 -37.37 39.43 -23.58
CA ALA A 111 -38.68 38.97 -24.05
C ALA A 111 -39.81 39.38 -23.08
N ILE A 112 -39.59 39.27 -21.77
CA ILE A 112 -40.55 39.72 -20.76
C ILE A 112 -40.83 41.21 -20.88
N ASN A 113 -39.79 42.05 -21.03
CA ASN A 113 -39.95 43.49 -21.21
C ASN A 113 -40.76 43.81 -22.48
N GLN A 114 -40.47 43.12 -23.59
CA GLN A 114 -41.22 43.28 -24.84
C GLN A 114 -42.70 42.91 -24.67
N LEU A 115 -42.98 41.75 -24.07
CA LEU A 115 -44.35 41.30 -23.81
C LEU A 115 -45.09 42.25 -22.85
N THR A 116 -44.41 42.75 -21.82
CA THR A 116 -44.98 43.72 -20.86
C THR A 116 -45.42 45.00 -21.58
N ASN A 117 -44.58 45.52 -22.49
CA ASN A 117 -44.94 46.69 -23.30
C ASN A 117 -46.10 46.41 -24.25
N GLN A 118 -46.10 45.25 -24.93
CA GLN A 118 -47.21 44.85 -25.80
C GLN A 118 -48.54 44.75 -25.05
N VAL A 119 -48.53 44.14 -23.85
CA VAL A 119 -49.73 44.06 -22.99
C VAL A 119 -50.21 45.45 -22.59
N LYS A 120 -49.29 46.37 -22.26
CA LYS A 120 -49.63 47.76 -21.94
C LYS A 120 -50.34 48.45 -23.11
N GLU A 121 -49.76 48.36 -24.31
CA GLU A 121 -50.35 48.96 -25.53
C GLU A 121 -51.73 48.37 -25.86
N ILE A 122 -51.91 47.06 -25.69
CA ILE A 122 -53.22 46.40 -25.90
C ILE A 122 -54.25 46.95 -24.90
N ASN A 123 -53.87 47.06 -23.63
CA ASN A 123 -54.77 47.56 -22.59
C ASN A 123 -55.17 49.03 -22.83
N GLU A 124 -54.25 49.88 -23.30
CA GLU A 124 -54.53 51.27 -23.65
C GLU A 124 -55.55 51.35 -24.81
N LYS A 125 -55.34 50.59 -25.89
CA LYS A 125 -56.28 50.54 -27.03
C LYS A 125 -57.67 50.02 -26.66
N LEU A 126 -57.75 49.04 -25.75
CA LEU A 126 -59.03 48.52 -25.27
C LEU A 126 -59.79 49.56 -24.44
N ALA A 127 -59.09 50.41 -23.67
CA ALA A 127 -59.73 51.47 -22.90
C ALA A 127 -60.32 52.57 -23.80
N GLU A 128 -59.66 52.90 -24.91
CA GLU A 128 -60.13 53.89 -25.89
C GLU A 128 -61.36 53.43 -26.68
N GLY A 129 -61.58 52.12 -26.84
CA GLY A 129 -62.72 51.55 -27.58
C GLY A 129 -64.01 51.38 -26.78
N VAL A 130 -64.07 51.89 -25.55
CA VAL A 130 -65.22 51.77 -24.62
C VAL A 130 -66.00 53.09 -24.45
N GLU A 131 -65.62 54.16 -25.16
CA GLU A 131 -66.43 55.40 -25.33
C GLU A 131 -67.46 55.28 -26.47
#